data_AF-A0A8T5KSN2-F1
#
_entry.id   AF-A0A8T5KSN2-F1
#
_cell.length_a   1.000
_cell.length_b   1.000
_cell.length_c   1.000
_cell.angle_alpha   90.00
_cell.angle_beta   90.00
_cell.angle_gamma   90.00
#
_symmetry.space_group_name_H-M   'P 1'
#
loop_
_entity.id
_entity.type
_entity.pdbx_description
1 polymer ?
#
loop_
_entity_poly.entity_id
_entity_poly.type
_entity_poly.pdbx_seq_one_letter_code
_entity_poly.pdbx_strand_id
1 'polypeptide(L)'
;MRTFRVKVFGRVQGVFFRKNVKEIADELCLKGGVKNCSDGCVEIIVEGSEEKLEEFILKIKESPGVSKVEELKVRKIVDGNFKSFEIVKEESFFRDKKNAVGNLGKRLFG
;
A
#
# COMPACT_ATOMS: atom_id res chain seq x y z
N MET A 1 14.17 -9.24 2.14
CA MET A 1 13.02 -8.41 1.74
C MET A 1 13.10 -7.07 2.46
N ARG A 2 12.60 -6.00 1.85
CA ARG A 2 12.53 -4.67 2.45
C ARG A 2 11.08 -4.20 2.44
N THR A 3 10.74 -3.29 3.36
CA THR A 3 9.44 -2.60 3.36
C THR A 3 9.64 -1.11 3.27
N PHE A 4 8.91 -0.47 2.35
CA PHE A 4 8.88 0.97 2.20
C PHE A 4 7.51 1.52 2.55
N ARG A 5 7.51 2.69 3.21
CA ARG A 5 6.38 3.58 3.32
C ARG A 5 6.55 4.69 2.29
N VAL A 6 5.59 4.83 1.40
CA VAL A 6 5.57 5.85 0.37
C VAL A 6 4.37 6.76 0.60
N LYS A 7 4.61 8.06 0.71
CA LYS A 7 3.55 9.06 0.62
C LYS A 7 3.59 9.71 -0.76
N VAL A 8 2.45 9.74 -1.43
CA VAL A 8 2.26 10.29 -2.77
C VAL A 8 1.39 11.54 -2.67
N PHE A 9 1.87 12.66 -3.21
CA PHE A 9 1.17 13.94 -3.25
C PHE A 9 0.89 14.36 -4.70
N GLY A 10 -0.13 15.18 -4.87
CA GLY A 10 -0.62 15.68 -6.16
C GLY A 10 -2.09 15.33 -6.39
N ARG A 11 -2.50 15.21 -7.65
CA ARG A 11 -3.85 14.77 -8.02
C ARG A 11 -3.94 13.25 -7.96
N VAL A 12 -4.11 12.71 -6.75
CA VAL A 12 -4.04 11.25 -6.48
C VAL A 12 -5.30 10.68 -5.82
N GLN A 13 -6.27 11.51 -5.43
CA GLN A 13 -7.56 11.07 -4.89
C GLN A 13 -8.70 11.29 -5.90
N GLY A 14 -9.72 10.44 -5.87
CA GLY A 14 -10.85 10.51 -6.81
C GLY A 14 -10.52 10.14 -8.27
N VAL A 15 -9.32 9.63 -8.52
CA VAL A 15 -8.76 9.38 -9.88
C VAL A 15 -8.34 7.93 -10.09
N PHE A 16 -8.97 6.98 -9.39
CA PHE A 16 -8.64 5.55 -9.43
C PHE A 16 -7.18 5.16 -9.08
N PHE A 17 -6.35 6.09 -8.61
CA PHE A 17 -4.93 5.87 -8.31
C PHE A 17 -4.68 4.64 -7.42
N ARG A 18 -5.46 4.43 -6.35
CA ARG A 18 -5.34 3.25 -5.47
C ARG A 18 -5.52 1.92 -6.21
N LYS A 19 -6.38 1.90 -7.23
CA LYS A 19 -6.61 0.71 -8.07
C LYS A 19 -5.38 0.45 -8.94
N ASN A 20 -4.88 1.48 -9.63
CA ASN A 20 -3.66 1.38 -10.44
C ASN A 20 -2.46 0.91 -9.60
N VAL A 21 -2.29 1.47 -8.40
CA VAL A 21 -1.23 1.07 -7.47
C VAL A 21 -1.34 -0.41 -7.08
N LYS A 22 -2.57 -0.90 -6.84
CA LYS A 22 -2.80 -2.32 -6.56
C LYS A 22 -2.42 -3.19 -7.76
N GLU A 23 -2.85 -2.83 -8.97
CA GLU A 23 -2.53 -3.57 -10.19
C GLU A 23 -1.02 -3.68 -10.41
N ILE A 24 -0.30 -2.57 -10.28
CA ILE A 24 1.18 -2.56 -10.38
C ILE A 24 1.82 -3.43 -9.29
N ALA A 25 1.31 -3.38 -8.04
CA ALA A 25 1.84 -4.20 -6.97
C ALA A 25 1.62 -5.70 -7.24
N ASP A 26 0.44 -6.07 -7.75
CA ASP A 26 0.11 -7.45 -8.09
C ASP A 26 0.98 -7.97 -9.25
N GLU A 27 1.17 -7.17 -10.31
CA GLU A 27 2.06 -7.50 -11.45
C GLU A 27 3.50 -7.79 -11.01
N LEU A 28 3.98 -7.04 -10.02
CA LEU A 28 5.32 -7.21 -9.46
C LEU A 28 5.39 -8.27 -8.35
N CYS A 29 4.27 -8.91 -8.00
CA CYS A 29 4.14 -9.81 -6.85
C CYS A 29 4.63 -9.18 -5.53
N LEU A 30 4.32 -7.90 -5.32
CA LEU A 30 4.60 -7.15 -4.10
C LEU A 30 3.45 -7.29 -3.10
N LYS A 31 3.74 -7.05 -1.83
CA LYS A 31 2.77 -7.17 -0.73
C LYS A 31 2.67 -5.86 0.03
N GLY A 32 1.57 -5.63 0.74
CA GLY A 32 1.39 -4.38 1.48
C GLY A 32 -0.02 -3.83 1.38
N GLY A 33 -0.13 -2.53 1.15
CA GLY A 33 -1.40 -1.92 0.83
C GLY A 33 -1.32 -0.44 0.53
N VAL A 34 -2.45 0.10 0.11
CA VAL A 34 -2.61 1.51 -0.24
C VAL A 34 -3.87 2.11 0.38
N LYS A 35 -3.80 3.35 0.86
CA LYS A 35 -4.94 4.10 1.43
C LYS A 35 -4.88 5.58 1.08
N ASN A 36 -6.04 6.23 1.11
CA ASN A 36 -6.10 7.69 1.13
C ASN A 36 -5.81 8.19 2.54
N CYS A 37 -5.12 9.31 2.63
CA CYS A 37 -4.95 10.05 3.87
C CYS A 37 -5.94 11.23 3.91
N SER A 38 -6.31 11.65 5.12
CA SER A 38 -7.20 12.79 5.36
C SER A 38 -6.59 14.14 4.93
N ASP A 39 -5.25 14.23 4.85
CA ASP A 39 -4.49 15.38 4.33
C ASP A 39 -4.48 15.46 2.79
N GLY A 40 -5.23 14.61 2.09
CA GLY A 40 -5.31 14.60 0.63
C GLY A 40 -4.23 13.77 -0.07
N CYS A 41 -3.25 13.23 0.65
CA CYS A 41 -2.23 12.36 0.06
C CYS A 41 -2.70 10.89 -0.07
N VAL A 42 -1.90 10.06 -0.74
CA VAL A 42 -2.04 8.61 -0.72
C VAL A 42 -0.84 8.01 0.00
N GLU A 43 -1.09 7.10 0.92
CA GLU A 43 -0.04 6.36 1.61
C GLU A 43 -0.04 4.91 1.13
N ILE A 44 1.17 4.39 0.88
CA ILE A 44 1.42 3.03 0.43
C ILE A 44 2.44 2.42 1.39
N ILE A 45 2.15 1.21 1.85
CA ILE A 45 3.15 0.31 2.42
C ILE A 45 3.40 -0.78 1.39
N VAL A 46 4.66 -1.02 1.04
CA VAL A 46 5.01 -2.01 0.02
C VAL A 46 6.24 -2.80 0.45
N GLU A 47 6.16 -4.12 0.32
CA GLU A 47 7.14 -5.10 0.78
C GLU A 47 7.55 -6.02 -0.37
N GLY A 48 8.86 -6.22 -0.55
CA GLY A 48 9.40 -7.02 -1.66
C GLY A 48 10.93 -7.13 -1.70
N SER A 49 11.45 -7.58 -2.84
CA SER A 49 12.87 -7.42 -3.18
C SER A 49 13.17 -5.97 -3.52
N GLU A 50 14.42 -5.54 -3.33
CA GLU A 50 14.83 -4.15 -3.59
C GLU A 50 14.57 -3.73 -5.05
N GLU A 51 14.96 -4.57 -6.01
CA GLU A 51 14.74 -4.35 -7.44
C GLU A 51 13.27 -4.11 -7.79
N LYS A 52 12.36 -4.94 -7.26
CA LYS A 52 10.92 -4.81 -7.50
C LYS A 52 10.32 -3.56 -6.84
N LEU A 53 10.85 -3.16 -5.69
CA LEU A 53 10.42 -1.95 -5.00
C LEU A 53 10.85 -0.69 -5.78
N GLU A 54 12.04 -0.70 -6.36
CA GLU A 54 12.52 0.37 -7.23
C GLU A 54 11.67 0.47 -8.50
N GLU A 55 11.40 -0.67 -9.16
CA GLU A 55 10.50 -0.73 -10.32
C GLU A 55 9.10 -0.22 -9.99
N PHE A 56 8.56 -0.62 -8.83
CA PHE A 56 7.27 -0.14 -8.33
C PHE A 56 7.25 1.38 -8.16
N ILE A 57 8.28 1.97 -7.54
CA ILE A 57 8.38 3.42 -7.33
C ILE A 57 8.43 4.17 -8.68
N LEU A 58 9.12 3.64 -9.68
CA LEU A 58 9.16 4.22 -11.03
C LEU A 58 7.76 4.17 -11.68
N LYS A 59 7.10 3.01 -11.67
CA LYS A 59 5.77 2.84 -12.28
C LYS A 59 4.69 3.73 -11.64
N ILE A 60 4.67 3.88 -10.30
CA ILE A 60 3.70 4.76 -9.65
C ILE A 60 3.97 6.25 -9.96
N LYS A 61 5.23 6.62 -10.19
CA LYS A 61 5.61 7.98 -10.57
C LYS A 61 5.11 8.31 -11.98
N GLU A 62 5.12 7.33 -12.87
CA GLU A 62 4.61 7.41 -14.24
C GLU A 62 3.09 7.17 -14.35
N SER A 63 2.38 6.98 -13.22
CA SER A 63 1.01 6.46 -13.16
C SER A 63 0.10 6.97 -14.28
N PRO A 64 -0.44 6.08 -15.14
CA PRO A 64 -1.21 6.46 -16.31
C PRO A 64 -2.61 6.97 -15.95
N GLY A 65 -3.18 7.80 -16.83
CA GLY A 65 -4.56 8.29 -16.75
C GLY A 65 -4.68 9.74 -16.27
N VAL A 66 -5.66 10.00 -15.40
CA VAL A 66 -5.99 11.36 -14.91
C VAL A 66 -5.30 11.72 -13.58
N SER A 67 -4.47 10.81 -13.06
CA SER A 67 -3.64 11.05 -11.88
C SER A 67 -2.40 11.86 -12.24
N LYS A 68 -1.99 12.77 -11.36
CA LYS A 68 -0.72 13.50 -11.49
C LYS A 68 0.04 13.44 -10.18
N VAL A 69 1.18 12.74 -10.19
CA VAL A 69 2.09 12.67 -9.04
C VAL A 69 3.02 13.88 -9.08
N GLU A 70 3.01 14.66 -8.01
CA GLU A 70 3.85 15.85 -7.87
C GLU A 70 5.04 15.59 -6.94
N GLU A 71 4.83 14.81 -5.89
CA GLU A 71 5.88 14.48 -4.92
C GLU A 71 5.72 13.05 -4.40
N LEU A 72 6.85 12.37 -4.21
CA LEU A 72 6.96 11.07 -3.58
C LEU A 72 7.92 11.16 -2.38
N LYS A 73 7.45 10.79 -1.20
CA LYS A 73 8.28 10.64 0.01
C LYS A 73 8.40 9.17 0.36
N VAL A 74 9.56 8.59 0.09
CA VAL A 74 9.86 7.18 0.36
C VAL A 74 10.68 7.06 1.64
N ARG A 75 10.27 6.17 2.55
CA ARG A 75 11.02 5.84 3.77
C ARG A 75 11.07 4.33 3.95
N LYS A 76 12.26 3.81 4.27
CA LYS A 76 12.43 2.42 4.70
C LYS A 76 11.89 2.22 6.11
N ILE A 77 11.09 1.18 6.31
CA ILE A 77 10.52 0.81 7.61
C ILE A 77 10.80 -0.67 7.92
N VAL A 78 10.68 -1.04 9.19
CA VAL A 78 10.92 -2.43 9.66
C VAL A 78 9.63 -3.25 9.67
N ASP A 79 8.47 -2.60 9.61
CA ASP A 79 7.18 -3.28 9.58
C ASP A 79 6.96 -4.04 8.27
N GLY A 80 6.89 -5.37 8.36
CA GLY A 80 6.47 -6.27 7.29
C GLY A 80 5.58 -7.40 7.82
N ASN A 81 5.39 -8.44 7.00
CA ASN A 81 4.44 -9.57 7.10
C ASN A 81 3.05 -9.33 6.49
N PHE A 82 3.01 -8.69 5.33
CA PHE A 82 1.79 -8.67 4.52
C PHE A 82 1.61 -10.01 3.78
N LYS A 83 0.37 -10.47 3.60
CA LYS A 83 0.08 -11.70 2.83
C LYS A 83 -0.20 -11.39 1.35
N SER A 84 -0.87 -10.28 1.11
CA SER A 84 -1.28 -9.75 -0.20
C SER A 84 -1.09 -8.23 -0.22
N PHE A 85 -1.39 -7.60 -1.35
CA PHE A 85 -1.48 -6.15 -1.47
C PHE A 85 -2.95 -5.72 -1.50
N GLU A 86 -3.37 -4.89 -0.55
CA GLU A 86 -4.79 -4.53 -0.35
C GLU A 86 -5.07 -3.03 -0.45
N ILE A 87 -6.26 -2.68 -0.93
CA ILE A 87 -6.77 -1.30 -0.85
C ILE A 87 -7.49 -1.13 0.48
N VAL A 88 -6.88 -0.39 1.40
CA VAL A 88 -7.39 -0.21 2.77
C VAL A 88 -8.44 0.91 2.80
N LYS A 89 -9.61 0.61 3.35
CA LYS A 89 -10.73 1.56 3.48
C LYS A 89 -10.67 2.45 4.74
N GLU A 90 -9.93 2.04 5.77
CA GLU A 90 -9.82 2.75 7.06
C GLU A 90 -8.41 3.30 7.32
N GLU A 91 -8.28 4.29 8.21
CA GLU A 91 -7.06 5.10 8.42
C GLU A 91 -5.82 4.33 8.95
N SER A 92 -5.85 3.01 9.18
CA SER A 92 -4.73 2.30 9.81
C SER A 92 -4.34 0.99 9.14
N PHE A 93 -3.21 1.00 8.42
CA PHE A 93 -2.50 -0.17 7.90
C PHE A 93 -2.19 -1.24 8.97
N PHE A 94 -2.07 -0.80 10.23
CA PHE A 94 -1.61 -1.62 11.34
C PHE A 94 -2.72 -2.36 12.08
N ARG A 95 -4.01 -2.08 11.81
CA ARG A 95 -5.12 -2.71 12.54
C ARG A 95 -5.32 -4.18 12.13
N ASP A 96 -5.00 -4.54 10.89
CA ASP A 96 -5.16 -5.91 10.38
C ASP A 96 -4.14 -6.92 10.92
N LYS A 97 -3.04 -6.48 11.55
CA LYS A 97 -2.15 -7.40 12.31
C LYS A 97 -2.89 -8.09 13.47
N LYS A 98 -3.91 -7.46 14.06
CA LYS A 98 -4.67 -8.04 15.21
C LYS A 98 -5.83 -8.95 14.78
N ASN A 99 -6.40 -8.77 13.59
CA ASN A 99 -7.58 -9.55 13.17
C ASN A 99 -7.23 -10.95 12.63
N ALA A 100 -5.97 -11.19 12.24
CA ALA A 100 -5.50 -12.52 11.85
C ALA A 100 -5.36 -13.50 13.06
N VAL A 101 -5.34 -12.99 14.29
CA VAL A 101 -5.25 -13.80 15.53
C VAL A 101 -6.63 -13.93 16.22
N GLY A 102 -7.58 -13.04 15.93
CA GLY A 102 -8.89 -12.98 16.62
C GLY A 102 -9.95 -14.00 16.19
N ASN A 103 -9.79 -14.66 15.02
CA ASN A 103 -10.80 -15.59 14.50
C ASN A 103 -10.59 -17.07 14.88
N LEU A 104 -9.65 -17.39 15.78
CA LEU A 104 -9.54 -18.72 16.39
C LEU A 104 -10.30 -18.83 17.74
N GLY A 105 -10.60 -17.71 18.39
CA GLY A 105 -11.23 -17.69 19.72
C GLY A 105 -12.77 -17.70 19.74
N LYS A 106 -13.43 -17.41 18.60
CA LYS A 106 -14.91 -17.34 18.53
C LYS A 106 -15.59 -18.63 18.04
N ARG A 107 -14.84 -19.72 17.86
CA ARG A 107 -15.37 -21.03 17.44
C ARG A 107 -15.30 -22.12 18.51
N LEU A 108 -14.97 -21.76 19.76
CA LEU A 108 -14.87 -22.71 20.89
C LEU A 108 -15.86 -22.42 22.04
N PHE A 109 -16.66 -21.35 21.97
CA PHE A 109 -17.67 -21.01 23.00
C PHE A 109 -18.96 -20.39 22.41
N GLY A 110 -19.34 -20.83 21.21
CA GLY A 110 -20.65 -20.51 20.62
C GLY A 110 -21.46 -21.77 20.44
#